data_AF-A0A536VSR9-F1
#
_entry.id   AF-A0A536VSR9-F1
#
_cell.length_a   1.000
_cell.length_b   1.000
_cell.length_c   1.000
_cell.angle_alpha   90.00
_cell.angle_beta   90.00
_cell.angle_gamma   90.00
#
_symmetry.space_group_name_H-M   'P 1'
#
loop_
_entity.id
_entity.type
_entity.pdbx_description
1 polymer ?
#
loop_
_entity_poly.entity_id
_entity_poly.type
_entity_poly.pdbx_seq_one_letter_code
_entity_poly.pdbx_strand_id
1 'polypeptide(L)'
;MLADWFETPKGGYVLAWERGQFDAAVEDVFGYNAVQLGLPGLDFLRESRIPLKVRAGLEPGCGLRSEPVQLPLASQSIDLLALP
;
A
#
# COMPACT_ATOMS: atom_id res chain seq x y z
N MET A 1 1.41 -4.39 -18.39
CA MET A 1 1.14 -3.54 -17.21
C MET A 1 2.40 -3.47 -16.33
N LEU A 2 2.44 -2.57 -15.35
CA LEU A 2 3.56 -2.49 -14.38
C LEU A 2 3.75 -3.83 -13.62
N ALA A 3 2.67 -4.57 -13.37
CA ALA A 3 2.71 -5.91 -12.80
C ALA A 3 3.60 -6.87 -13.60
N ASP A 4 3.40 -6.97 -14.92
CA ASP A 4 4.21 -7.85 -15.80
C ASP A 4 5.69 -7.47 -15.79
N TRP A 5 6.01 -6.19 -15.61
CA TRP A 5 7.40 -5.74 -15.54
C TRP A 5 8.08 -6.23 -14.25
N PHE A 6 7.37 -6.27 -13.13
CA PHE A 6 7.88 -6.81 -11.86
C PHE A 6 8.22 -8.30 -11.93
N GLU A 7 7.67 -9.05 -12.90
CA GLU A 7 8.02 -10.45 -13.13
C GLU A 7 9.37 -10.63 -13.85
N THR A 8 9.92 -9.56 -14.43
CA THR A 8 11.27 -9.61 -15.02
C THR A 8 12.35 -9.59 -13.94
N PRO A 9 13.57 -10.11 -14.20
CA PRO A 9 14.66 -10.08 -13.21
C PRO A 9 15.00 -8.66 -12.70
N LYS A 10 14.94 -7.65 -13.57
CA LYS A 10 15.19 -6.25 -13.19
C LYS A 10 14.04 -5.69 -12.36
N GLY A 11 12.80 -5.96 -12.76
CA GLY A 11 11.62 -5.52 -12.04
C GLY A 11 11.54 -6.14 -10.65
N GLY A 12 11.80 -7.44 -10.53
CA GLY A 12 11.86 -8.14 -9.25
C GLY A 12 12.91 -7.59 -8.30
N TYR A 13 14.09 -7.19 -8.82
CA TYR A 13 15.12 -6.52 -8.03
C TYR A 13 14.65 -5.16 -7.48
N VAL A 14 14.09 -4.31 -8.35
CA VAL A 14 13.59 -2.98 -7.94
C VAL A 14 12.44 -3.13 -6.94
N LEU A 15 11.51 -4.06 -7.20
CA LEU A 15 10.40 -4.35 -6.31
C LEU A 15 10.89 -4.83 -4.94
N ALA A 16 11.90 -5.70 -4.88
CA ALA A 16 12.46 -6.17 -3.63
C ALA A 16 13.09 -5.03 -2.81
N TRP A 17 13.82 -4.14 -3.49
CA TRP A 17 14.36 -2.93 -2.85
C TRP A 17 13.25 -2.03 -2.31
N GLU A 18 12.26 -1.69 -3.14
CA GLU A 18 11.16 -0.80 -2.76
C GLU A 18 10.34 -1.37 -1.60
N ARG A 19 10.06 -2.67 -1.65
CA ARG A 19 9.43 -3.42 -0.57
C ARG A 19 10.21 -3.35 0.73
N GLY A 20 11.53 -3.33 0.70
CA GLY A 20 12.37 -3.16 1.90
C GLY A 20 12.28 -1.73 2.45
N GLN A 21 12.18 -0.73 1.57
CA GLN A 21 11.99 0.67 1.99
C GLN A 21 10.66 0.87 2.70
N PHE A 22 9.56 0.30 2.16
CA PHE A 22 8.26 0.36 2.81
C PHE A 22 8.24 -0.36 4.14
N ASP A 23 8.80 -1.58 4.23
CA ASP A 23 8.88 -2.33 5.49
C ASP A 23 9.52 -1.50 6.61
N ALA A 24 10.71 -0.94 6.34
CA ALA A 24 11.43 -0.12 7.28
C ALA A 24 10.67 1.19 7.63
N ALA A 25 9.89 1.73 6.69
CA ALA A 25 9.11 2.94 6.94
C ALA A 25 7.85 2.69 7.79
N VAL A 26 7.28 1.48 7.76
CA VAL A 26 6.01 1.18 8.43
C VAL A 26 6.15 0.36 9.72
N GLU A 27 7.32 -0.26 9.97
CA GLU A 27 7.52 -1.21 11.09
C GLU A 27 7.32 -0.61 12.48
N ASP A 28 7.60 0.69 12.63
CA ASP A 28 7.52 1.44 13.90
C ASP A 28 6.43 2.52 13.88
N VAL A 29 5.45 2.38 12.98
CA VAL A 29 4.27 3.26 12.95
C VAL A 29 3.12 2.62 13.73
N PHE A 30 2.57 3.39 14.67
CA PHE A 30 1.46 2.98 15.53
C PHE A 30 0.18 3.72 15.17
N GLY A 31 -0.96 3.06 15.33
CA GLY A 31 -2.28 3.58 14.99
C GLY A 31 -3.32 2.46 14.92
N TYR A 32 -4.50 2.80 14.42
CA TYR A 32 -5.61 1.85 14.23
C TYR A 32 -5.90 1.60 12.75
N ASN A 33 -5.75 2.61 11.89
CA ASN A 33 -6.17 2.57 10.48
C ASN A 33 -5.03 2.92 9.51
N ALA A 34 -4.64 1.95 8.68
CA ALA A 34 -3.66 2.10 7.61
C ALA A 34 -4.30 1.85 6.23
N VAL A 35 -3.96 2.69 5.26
CA VAL A 35 -4.45 2.58 3.88
C VAL A 35 -3.26 2.49 2.93
N GLN A 36 -3.29 1.54 2.01
CA GLN A 36 -2.41 1.50 0.84
C GLN A 36 -3.21 1.91 -0.38
N LEU A 37 -2.73 2.89 -1.14
CA LEU A 37 -3.41 3.41 -2.32
C LEU A 37 -2.61 3.03 -3.58
N GLY A 38 -3.16 2.11 -4.38
CA GLY A 38 -2.48 1.60 -5.57
C GLY A 38 -1.76 0.26 -5.35
N LEU A 39 -1.38 -0.35 -6.47
CA LEU A 39 -0.70 -1.66 -6.56
C LEU A 39 -1.31 -2.73 -5.63
N PRO A 40 -2.63 -2.99 -5.67
CA PRO A 40 -3.29 -3.83 -4.68
C PRO A 40 -2.87 -5.30 -4.68
N GLY A 41 -2.19 -5.77 -5.73
CA GLY A 41 -1.59 -7.10 -5.80
C GLY A 41 -0.29 -7.25 -4.98
N LEU A 42 0.23 -6.16 -4.42
CA LEU A 42 1.45 -6.12 -3.62
C LEU A 42 1.12 -5.63 -2.21
N ASP A 43 1.78 -6.22 -1.21
CA ASP A 43 1.58 -5.86 0.19
C ASP A 43 2.73 -4.98 0.70
N PHE A 44 2.51 -3.65 0.67
CA PHE A 44 3.44 -2.65 1.19
C PHE A 44 3.17 -2.29 2.66
N LEU A 45 2.12 -2.87 3.27
CA LEU A 45 1.81 -2.73 4.69
C LEU A 45 2.15 -3.99 5.48
N ARG A 46 2.92 -4.94 4.91
CA ARG A 46 3.14 -6.27 5.52
C ARG A 46 3.79 -6.19 6.90
N GLU A 47 4.78 -5.33 7.10
CA GLU A 47 5.45 -5.12 8.39
C GLU A 47 4.77 -4.08 9.29
N SER A 48 3.70 -3.44 8.83
CA SER A 48 2.96 -2.49 9.65
C SER A 48 2.29 -3.20 10.83
N ARG A 49 2.38 -2.62 12.03
CA ARG A 49 1.72 -3.14 13.24
C ARG A 49 0.27 -2.66 13.39
N ILE A 50 -0.18 -1.76 12.53
CA ILE A 50 -1.55 -1.24 12.53
C ILE A 50 -2.53 -2.38 12.20
N PRO A 51 -3.60 -2.58 13.00
CA PRO A 51 -4.50 -3.73 12.85
C PRO A 51 -5.42 -3.63 11.63
N LEU A 52 -6.02 -2.47 11.37
CA LEU A 52 -6.86 -2.29 10.19
C LEU A 52 -6.00 -1.83 9.00
N LYS A 53 -5.82 -2.72 8.02
CA LYS A 53 -5.11 -2.43 6.77
C LYS A 53 -6.07 -2.55 5.60
N VAL A 54 -6.23 -1.49 4.82
CA VAL A 54 -7.12 -1.46 3.66
C VAL A 54 -6.36 -1.09 2.41
N ARG A 55 -6.57 -1.83 1.32
CA ARG A 55 -6.11 -1.44 -0.02
C ARG A 55 -7.22 -0.64 -0.70
N ALA A 56 -6.89 0.55 -1.16
CA ALA A 56 -7.78 1.49 -1.80
C ALA A 56 -7.35 1.75 -3.25
N GLY A 57 -8.32 1.97 -4.14
CA GLY A 57 -8.06 2.25 -5.56
C GLY A 57 -9.22 1.86 -6.46
N LEU A 58 -9.00 1.96 -7.77
CA LEU A 58 -9.98 1.57 -8.79
C LEU A 58 -9.76 0.15 -9.30
N GLU A 59 -8.56 -0.39 -9.07
CA GLU A 59 -8.14 -1.69 -9.53
C GLU A 59 -8.84 -2.84 -8.78
N PRO A 60 -8.99 -4.01 -9.42
CA PRO A 60 -9.45 -5.21 -8.74
C PRO A 60 -8.54 -5.59 -7.55
N GLY A 61 -9.14 -6.07 -6.47
CA GLY A 61 -8.41 -6.46 -5.24
C GLY A 61 -8.33 -5.37 -4.17
N CYS A 62 -8.80 -4.15 -4.45
CA CYS A 62 -9.00 -3.11 -3.45
C CYS A 62 -10.21 -3.43 -2.55
N GLY A 63 -10.01 -3.42 -1.23
CA GLY A 63 -11.07 -3.56 -0.24
C GLY A 63 -11.92 -2.29 -0.10
N LEU A 64 -11.39 -1.15 -0.54
CA LEU A 64 -12.10 0.12 -0.66
C LEU A 64 -11.98 0.65 -2.09
N ARG A 65 -13.09 0.73 -2.81
CA ARG A 65 -13.08 1.38 -4.14
C ARG A 65 -13.10 2.88 -3.98
N SER A 66 -12.07 3.56 -4.47
CA SER A 66 -11.95 5.01 -4.39
C SER A 66 -11.05 5.55 -5.49
N GLU A 67 -11.33 6.78 -5.91
CA GLU A 67 -10.40 7.58 -6.70
C GLU A 67 -9.28 8.10 -5.77
N PRO A 68 -7.99 7.96 -6.13
CA PRO A 68 -6.86 8.43 -5.33
C PRO A 68 -6.95 9.87 -4.80
N VAL A 69 -7.54 10.77 -5.59
CA VAL A 69 -7.70 12.19 -5.21
C VAL A 69 -9.01 12.49 -4.48
N GLN A 70 -9.88 11.50 -4.29
CA GLN A 70 -11.19 11.65 -3.65
C GLN A 70 -11.48 10.46 -2.71
N LEU A 71 -10.70 10.38 -1.63
CA LEU A 71 -10.85 9.32 -0.64
C LEU A 71 -12.18 9.47 0.12
N PRO A 72 -13.03 8.43 0.19
CA PRO A 72 -14.29 8.43 0.93
C PRO A 72 -14.06 8.18 2.42
N LEU A 73 -13.04 8.82 2.99
CA LEU A 73 -12.60 8.63 4.38
C LEU A 73 -12.69 9.97 5.11
N ALA A 74 -13.18 9.94 6.35
CA ALA A 74 -13.25 11.13 7.17
C ALA A 74 -11.85 11.73 7.36
N SER A 75 -11.77 13.06 7.39
CA SER A 75 -10.51 13.73 7.70
C SER A 75 -9.98 13.28 9.07
N GLN A 76 -8.66 13.12 9.17
CA GLN A 76 -7.97 12.70 10.41
C GLN A 76 -8.41 11.32 10.94
N SER A 77 -8.95 10.44 10.09
CA SER A 77 -9.34 9.08 10.47
C SER A 77 -8.31 8.00 10.10
N ILE A 78 -7.28 8.37 9.33
CA ILE A 78 -6.21 7.48 8.86
C ILE A 78 -4.93 7.87 9.59
N ASP A 79 -4.25 6.89 10.18
CA ASP A 79 -2.98 7.08 10.87
C ASP A 79 -1.79 6.95 9.90
N LEU A 80 -1.93 6.10 8.87
CA LEU A 80 -0.89 5.83 7.88
C LEU A 80 -1.47 5.68 6.46
N LEU A 81 -0.92 6.42 5.51
CA LEU A 81 -1.22 6.28 4.08
C LEU A 81 0.06 5.90 3.31
N ALA A 82 0.07 4.72 2.70
CA ALA A 82 1.13 4.24 1.82
C ALA A 82 0.78 4.51 0.34
N LEU A 83 1.71 5.12 -0.40
CA LEU A 83 1.57 5.51 -1.81
C LEU A 83 2.67 4.85 -2.67
N PRO A 84 2.57 3.53 -2.93
CA PRO A 84 3.49 2.83 -3.82
C PRO A 84 3.20 3.09 -5.31
#